data_AF-A0A958LLR1-F1
#
_entry.id   AF-A0A958LLR1-F1
#
_cell.length_a   1.000
_cell.length_b   1.000
_cell.length_c   1.000
_cell.angle_alpha   90.00
_cell.angle_beta   90.00
_cell.angle_gamma   90.00
#
_symmetry.space_group_name_H-M   'P 1'
#
loop_
_entity.id
_entity.type
_entity.pdbx_description
1 polymer ?
#
loop_
_entity_poly.entity_id
_entity_poly.type
_entity_poly.pdbx_seq_one_letter_code
_entity_poly.pdbx_strand_id
1 'polypeptide(L)'
;MFMAPSAWAGAAGEALRTLPVQQGGRIKPYDSFAREALKLVYGREKYQKREAADVVLTWMIIPEHWDEVEFIQVRHSGLREALKLDGVRVYYSPKELFLNERVGLLVQEMRTKLQAQEKLNPYYQAVQTLENQLSLYHGIKFGQALQVVPDASSETWLPVARLEGELKDKFAAITKAFIKVVTTESEGKGGADEAVANLEAAVADFKMLAQSVSPEKYGNQSKIKAEVHLNTFHPFMWSWIFYLIGGLFLLGAMVNNRKWLYVSGWVTVIVGFLLHTYGMGVRSYLLGRPPVSNMYETVVWVPWGAIIFAALLEWKSRSKTVLMVSSLLSVFCLILTDMAPSVLDKTLSPLQPVLRDNFWLTTHVLVITLSYAAFFLAFALADLQLVYFLRDEGKYAQKIQEGTKAIYRTIQVGVILLGAGIILGGVWADYSWGRFWGWDPKETWALIAWFGYLAILHGRIVGWVRQFGLAVSSIIGFSLVIMAWYGVNFVLGAGLHSYGFGAGGVEYVSAFVAAHILWVVYVATVRQSRLKSRESSAQ
;
A
#
# COMPACT_ATOMS: atom_id res chain seq x y z
N MET A 1 8.15 0.71 -41.96
CA MET A 1 6.74 1.07 -41.69
C MET A 1 6.22 0.14 -40.61
N PHE A 2 6.79 0.21 -39.40
CA PHE A 2 6.26 -0.53 -38.25
C PHE A 2 5.14 0.31 -37.66
N MET A 3 3.93 -0.24 -37.69
CA MET A 3 2.68 0.44 -37.37
C MET A 3 2.75 1.15 -36.02
N ALA A 4 2.16 2.34 -35.97
CA ALA A 4 2.06 3.13 -34.76
C ALA A 4 1.44 2.31 -33.62
N PRO A 5 1.96 2.47 -32.39
CA PRO A 5 1.39 2.12 -31.09
C PRO A 5 0.01 1.51 -31.09
N SER A 6 -0.96 2.27 -31.57
CA SER A 6 -2.32 2.45 -31.07
C SER A 6 -3.32 1.28 -31.16
N ALA A 7 -2.99 0.13 -31.77
CA ALA A 7 -3.99 -0.90 -32.12
C ALA A 7 -3.81 -2.28 -31.44
N TRP A 8 -3.40 -2.36 -30.18
CA TRP A 8 -3.11 -3.64 -29.50
C TRP A 8 -4.18 -3.91 -28.45
N ALA A 9 -4.86 -5.06 -28.49
CA ALA A 9 -5.83 -5.50 -27.49
C ALA A 9 -5.17 -6.45 -26.46
N GLY A 10 -5.78 -6.62 -25.29
CA GLY A 10 -5.12 -7.17 -24.09
C GLY A 10 -5.02 -8.70 -23.99
N ALA A 11 -5.20 -9.46 -25.08
CA ALA A 11 -5.25 -10.92 -25.03
C ALA A 11 -3.86 -11.58 -24.98
N ALA A 12 -2.85 -10.98 -25.60
CA ALA A 12 -1.48 -11.51 -25.63
C ALA A 12 -0.86 -11.66 -24.23
N GLY A 13 -1.12 -10.70 -23.35
CA GLY A 13 -0.57 -10.66 -22.00
C GLY A 13 -1.07 -11.78 -21.11
N GLU A 14 -2.29 -12.30 -21.34
CA GLU A 14 -2.92 -13.34 -20.54
C GLU A 14 -2.11 -14.65 -20.55
N ALA A 15 -1.65 -15.07 -21.73
CA ALA A 15 -0.79 -16.22 -21.92
C ALA A 15 0.53 -16.11 -21.15
N LEU A 16 1.08 -14.89 -21.07
CA LEU A 16 2.36 -14.61 -20.43
C LEU A 16 2.26 -14.44 -18.91
N ARG A 17 1.07 -14.11 -18.36
CA ARG A 17 0.91 -13.74 -16.93
C ARG A 17 1.53 -14.73 -15.98
N THR A 18 1.40 -16.01 -16.28
CA THR A 18 1.82 -17.10 -15.38
C THR A 18 3.27 -17.54 -15.59
N LEU A 19 4.04 -16.91 -16.49
CA LEU A 19 5.45 -17.23 -16.68
C LEU A 19 6.24 -16.89 -15.40
N PRO A 20 6.92 -17.85 -14.74
CA PRO A 20 7.72 -17.54 -13.56
C PRO A 20 8.95 -16.70 -13.91
N VAL A 21 9.19 -15.67 -13.11
CA VAL A 21 10.35 -14.78 -13.21
C VAL A 21 10.96 -14.60 -11.83
N GLN A 22 12.29 -14.68 -11.74
CA GLN A 22 13.00 -14.32 -10.51
C GLN A 22 13.42 -12.85 -10.53
N GLN A 23 13.15 -12.12 -9.45
CA GLN A 23 13.64 -10.76 -9.24
C GLN A 23 13.89 -10.54 -7.75
N GLY A 24 15.09 -10.06 -7.40
CA GLY A 24 15.47 -9.82 -6.00
C GLY A 24 15.40 -11.08 -5.13
N GLY A 25 15.69 -12.26 -5.69
CA GLY A 25 15.64 -13.55 -5.02
C GLY A 25 14.24 -14.17 -4.86
N ARG A 26 13.17 -13.45 -5.23
CA ARG A 26 11.79 -13.96 -5.21
C ARG A 26 11.36 -14.42 -6.59
N ILE A 27 10.72 -15.58 -6.67
CA ILE A 27 10.01 -16.04 -7.87
C ILE A 27 8.58 -15.46 -7.85
N LYS A 28 8.19 -14.77 -8.92
CA LYS A 28 6.89 -14.12 -9.10
C LYS A 28 6.36 -14.36 -10.52
N PRO A 29 5.04 -14.23 -10.78
CA PRO A 29 4.54 -14.21 -12.15
C PRO A 29 5.11 -13.03 -12.96
N TYR A 30 5.26 -13.23 -14.26
CA TYR A 30 5.60 -12.17 -15.21
C TYR A 30 4.60 -11.01 -15.16
N ASP A 31 3.31 -11.28 -14.88
CA ASP A 31 2.31 -10.23 -14.66
C ASP A 31 2.75 -9.24 -13.56
N SER A 32 3.16 -9.75 -12.38
CA SER A 32 3.65 -8.90 -11.29
C SER A 32 4.95 -8.19 -11.67
N PHE A 33 5.91 -8.91 -12.28
CA PHE A 33 7.16 -8.31 -12.74
C PHE A 33 6.90 -7.13 -13.70
N ALA A 34 6.02 -7.32 -14.67
CA ALA A 34 5.70 -6.31 -15.66
C ALA A 34 4.96 -5.11 -15.03
N ARG A 35 3.97 -5.35 -14.17
CA ARG A 35 3.27 -4.28 -13.42
C ARG A 35 4.24 -3.44 -12.60
N GLU A 36 5.15 -4.10 -11.89
CA GLU A 36 6.17 -3.44 -11.07
C GLU A 36 7.16 -2.65 -11.93
N ALA A 37 7.62 -3.22 -13.05
CA ALA A 37 8.54 -2.56 -13.96
C ALA A 37 7.91 -1.32 -14.61
N LEU A 38 6.70 -1.44 -15.14
CA LEU A 38 5.98 -0.31 -15.74
C LEU A 38 5.64 0.75 -14.69
N LYS A 39 5.24 0.35 -13.49
CA LYS A 39 4.98 1.28 -12.39
C LYS A 39 6.25 2.03 -11.96
N LEU A 40 7.40 1.37 -11.91
CA LEU A 40 8.66 2.03 -11.57
C LEU A 40 9.06 3.06 -12.64
N VAL A 41 9.02 2.68 -13.92
CA VAL A 41 9.50 3.52 -15.03
C VAL A 41 8.50 4.62 -15.41
N TYR A 42 7.22 4.28 -15.55
CA TYR A 42 6.15 5.16 -16.04
C TYR A 42 5.25 5.74 -14.92
N GLY A 43 5.30 5.18 -13.71
CA GLY A 43 4.48 5.61 -12.58
C GLY A 43 3.06 5.03 -12.54
N ARG A 44 2.68 4.19 -13.50
CA ARG A 44 1.36 3.53 -13.60
C ARG A 44 1.52 2.08 -14.04
N GLU A 45 0.54 1.23 -13.71
CA GLU A 45 0.52 -0.18 -14.11
C GLU A 45 -0.09 -0.42 -15.51
N LYS A 46 -0.57 0.63 -16.17
CA LYS A 46 -1.09 0.59 -17.55
C LYS A 46 -0.53 1.75 -18.36
N TYR A 47 -0.20 1.48 -19.62
CA TYR A 47 0.25 2.49 -20.57
C TYR A 47 -0.79 2.62 -21.69
N GLN A 48 -1.39 3.80 -21.88
CA GLN A 48 -2.41 4.04 -22.93
C GLN A 48 -3.52 2.96 -22.99
N LYS A 49 -4.07 2.58 -21.83
CA LYS A 49 -5.07 1.50 -21.63
C LYS A 49 -4.57 0.06 -21.81
N ARG A 50 -3.28 -0.17 -22.02
CA ARG A 50 -2.67 -1.50 -22.17
C ARG A 50 -2.20 -2.06 -20.86
N GLU A 51 -2.25 -3.39 -20.73
CA GLU A 51 -1.69 -4.09 -19.58
C GLU A 51 -0.16 -4.04 -19.60
N ALA A 52 0.44 -4.02 -18.41
CA ALA A 52 1.89 -3.96 -18.29
C ALA A 52 2.59 -5.17 -18.94
N ALA A 53 1.99 -6.35 -18.89
CA ALA A 53 2.56 -7.57 -19.47
C ALA A 53 2.82 -7.42 -20.99
N ASP A 54 1.93 -6.75 -21.71
CA ASP A 54 2.12 -6.49 -23.14
C ASP A 54 3.23 -5.47 -23.37
N VAL A 55 3.17 -4.36 -22.63
CA VAL A 55 4.05 -3.20 -22.81
C VAL A 55 5.49 -3.56 -22.48
N VAL A 56 5.74 -4.22 -21.35
CA VAL A 56 7.09 -4.48 -20.87
C VAL A 56 7.83 -5.47 -21.77
N LEU A 57 7.13 -6.45 -22.37
CA LEU A 57 7.77 -7.36 -23.32
C LEU A 57 8.26 -6.61 -24.56
N THR A 58 7.53 -5.58 -25.00
CA THR A 58 7.91 -4.77 -26.17
C THR A 58 9.17 -3.95 -25.97
N TRP A 59 9.57 -3.66 -24.72
CA TRP A 59 10.86 -3.02 -24.43
C TRP A 59 12.05 -3.85 -24.91
N MET A 60 11.89 -5.18 -24.97
CA MET A 60 12.89 -6.12 -25.49
C MET A 60 12.69 -6.44 -26.98
N ILE A 61 11.45 -6.42 -27.49
CA ILE A 61 11.14 -6.79 -28.88
C ILE A 61 11.37 -5.63 -29.86
N ILE A 62 11.04 -4.40 -29.48
CA ILE A 62 11.17 -3.18 -30.31
C ILE A 62 11.86 -2.04 -29.52
N PRO A 63 13.10 -2.27 -29.05
CA PRO A 63 13.78 -1.32 -28.16
C PRO A 63 14.04 0.05 -28.82
N GLU A 64 14.26 0.10 -30.14
CA GLU A 64 14.52 1.35 -30.86
C GLU A 64 13.32 2.29 -30.81
N HIS A 65 12.11 1.74 -30.78
CA HIS A 65 10.90 2.55 -30.61
C HIS A 65 10.84 3.14 -29.20
N TRP A 66 11.05 2.31 -28.18
CA TRP A 66 10.94 2.73 -26.78
C TRP A 66 12.04 3.68 -26.34
N ASP A 67 13.22 3.63 -26.96
CA ASP A 67 14.29 4.60 -26.72
C ASP A 67 13.89 6.04 -27.08
N GLU A 68 12.98 6.22 -28.04
CA GLU A 68 12.48 7.53 -28.49
C GLU A 68 11.19 7.96 -27.77
N VAL A 69 10.41 7.03 -27.24
CA VAL A 69 9.15 7.34 -26.57
C VAL A 69 9.41 8.04 -25.23
N GLU A 70 8.69 9.14 -24.96
CA GLU A 70 8.72 9.81 -23.66
C GLU A 70 7.84 9.06 -22.64
N PHE A 71 8.46 8.22 -21.80
CA PHE A 71 7.73 7.49 -20.76
C PHE A 71 8.50 7.29 -19.45
N ILE A 72 9.78 7.63 -19.37
CA ILE A 72 10.52 7.59 -18.09
C ILE A 72 10.11 8.81 -17.26
N GLN A 73 9.56 8.57 -16.07
CA GLN A 73 9.01 9.61 -15.23
C GLN A 73 10.07 10.25 -14.31
N VAL A 74 10.26 11.57 -14.42
CA VAL A 74 11.13 12.37 -13.54
C VAL A 74 10.29 13.45 -12.83
N ARG A 75 9.83 13.17 -11.60
CA ARG A 75 8.91 14.08 -10.87
C ARG A 75 9.62 15.27 -10.19
N HIS A 76 10.79 15.03 -9.61
CA HIS A 76 11.46 16.02 -8.76
C HIS A 76 11.92 17.22 -9.59
N SER A 77 11.41 18.42 -9.30
CA SER A 77 11.71 19.64 -10.06
C SER A 77 13.20 19.98 -10.03
N GLY A 78 13.82 19.94 -8.85
CA GLY A 78 15.25 20.21 -8.71
C GLY A 78 16.14 19.21 -9.47
N LEU A 79 15.67 17.98 -9.69
CA LEU A 79 16.42 16.99 -10.49
C LEU A 79 16.33 17.33 -11.98
N ARG A 80 15.14 17.71 -12.46
CA ARG A 80 14.96 18.18 -13.84
C ARG A 80 15.81 19.41 -14.13
N GLU A 81 15.86 20.35 -13.20
CA GLU A 81 16.71 21.54 -13.30
C GLU A 81 18.21 21.18 -13.31
N ALA A 82 18.66 20.32 -12.41
CA ALA A 82 20.05 19.88 -12.37
C ALA A 82 20.48 19.17 -13.67
N LEU A 83 19.59 18.37 -14.25
CA LEU A 83 19.79 17.69 -15.53
C LEU A 83 19.63 18.60 -16.76
N LYS A 84 19.24 19.87 -16.59
CA LYS A 84 18.89 20.81 -17.67
C LYS A 84 17.78 20.28 -18.59
N LEU A 85 16.84 19.53 -18.02
CA LEU A 85 15.64 19.07 -18.72
C LEU A 85 14.57 20.17 -18.72
N ASP A 86 13.67 20.11 -19.69
CA ASP A 86 12.49 20.99 -19.73
C ASP A 86 11.63 20.79 -18.48
N GLY A 87 11.57 21.80 -17.61
CA GLY A 87 10.91 21.73 -16.30
C GLY A 87 9.38 21.57 -16.36
N VAL A 88 8.75 21.76 -17.53
CA VAL A 88 7.30 21.54 -17.71
C VAL A 88 6.99 20.07 -17.94
N ARG A 89 7.86 19.35 -18.65
CA ARG A 89 7.71 17.92 -18.92
C ARG A 89 7.96 17.09 -17.66
N VAL A 90 7.24 15.97 -17.54
CA VAL A 90 7.38 14.99 -16.45
C VAL A 90 7.88 13.65 -16.98
N TYR A 91 7.72 13.41 -18.27
CA TYR A 91 8.15 12.20 -18.97
C TYR A 91 9.23 12.56 -19.98
N TYR A 92 10.27 11.73 -20.05
CA TYR A 92 11.40 11.90 -20.96
C TYR A 92 11.73 10.57 -21.63
N SER A 93 12.41 10.64 -22.77
CA SER A 93 12.81 9.44 -23.50
C SER A 93 14.05 8.79 -22.85
N PRO A 94 14.19 7.46 -22.87
CA PRO A 94 15.40 6.80 -22.43
C PRO A 94 16.64 7.33 -23.15
N LYS A 95 16.55 7.61 -24.46
CA LYS A 95 17.66 8.15 -25.25
C LYS A 95 18.11 9.54 -24.75
N GLU A 96 17.16 10.45 -24.48
CA GLU A 96 17.47 11.77 -23.90
C GLU A 96 18.20 11.64 -22.56
N LEU A 97 17.78 10.70 -21.71
CA LEU A 97 18.36 10.50 -20.38
C LEU A 97 19.72 9.79 -20.41
N PHE A 98 19.89 8.76 -21.23
CA PHE A 98 21.17 8.04 -21.35
C PHE A 98 22.27 8.91 -21.99
N LEU A 99 21.91 9.79 -22.93
CA LEU A 99 22.86 10.71 -23.56
C LEU A 99 23.21 11.91 -22.67
N ASN A 100 22.48 12.13 -21.56
CA ASN A 100 22.75 13.23 -20.66
C ASN A 100 23.88 12.88 -19.68
N GLU A 101 25.08 13.39 -19.95
CA GLU A 101 26.28 13.17 -19.13
C GLU A 101 26.10 13.52 -17.65
N ARG A 102 25.17 14.44 -17.32
CA ARG A 102 24.89 14.85 -15.94
C ARG A 102 24.25 13.74 -15.12
N VAL A 103 23.54 12.81 -15.75
CA VAL A 103 22.94 11.66 -15.05
C VAL A 103 24.05 10.84 -14.39
N GLY A 104 25.12 10.54 -15.11
CA GLY A 104 26.26 9.79 -14.58
C GLY A 104 26.94 10.49 -13.41
N LEU A 105 27.13 11.82 -13.50
CA LEU A 105 27.73 12.62 -12.43
C LEU A 105 26.88 12.61 -11.16
N LEU A 106 25.57 12.84 -11.28
CA LEU A 106 24.65 12.84 -10.14
C LEU A 106 24.53 11.46 -9.48
N VAL A 107 24.50 10.40 -10.28
CA VAL A 107 24.50 9.02 -9.77
C VAL A 107 25.79 8.73 -9.00
N GLN A 108 26.94 9.17 -9.52
CA GLN A 108 28.21 8.98 -8.83
C GLN A 108 28.26 9.75 -7.50
N GLU A 109 27.81 11.01 -7.47
CA GLU A 109 27.72 11.80 -6.24
C GLU A 109 26.80 11.14 -5.20
N MET A 110 25.63 10.66 -5.64
CA MET A 110 24.70 9.91 -4.81
C MET A 110 25.34 8.64 -4.23
N ARG A 111 26.06 7.86 -5.04
CA ARG A 111 26.77 6.65 -4.60
C ARG A 111 27.88 6.96 -3.59
N THR A 112 28.62 8.06 -3.76
CA THR A 112 29.63 8.52 -2.79
C THR A 112 28.98 8.82 -1.43
N LYS A 113 27.80 9.45 -1.43
CA LYS A 113 27.03 9.70 -0.19
C LYS A 113 26.60 8.40 0.49
N LEU A 114 26.08 7.44 -0.28
CA LEU A 114 25.73 6.12 0.25
C LEU A 114 26.94 5.39 0.86
N GLN A 115 28.10 5.47 0.21
CA GLN A 115 29.35 4.89 0.72
C GLN A 115 29.82 5.56 2.01
N ALA A 116 29.63 6.87 2.12
CA ALA A 116 29.86 7.62 3.36
C ALA A 116 28.79 7.36 4.44
N GLN A 117 27.83 6.45 4.19
CA GLN A 117 26.68 6.16 5.06
C GLN A 117 25.82 7.41 5.36
N GLU A 118 25.89 8.42 4.50
CA GLU A 118 25.02 9.60 4.58
C GLU A 118 23.60 9.23 4.16
N LYS A 119 22.62 9.80 4.86
CA LYS A 119 21.22 9.66 4.45
C LYS A 119 20.93 10.52 3.23
N LEU A 120 20.33 9.92 2.22
CA LEU A 120 19.92 10.62 1.01
C LEU A 120 18.75 11.56 1.33
N ASN A 121 18.93 12.85 1.02
CA ASN A 121 17.85 13.83 1.02
C ASN A 121 16.85 13.55 -0.14
N PRO A 122 15.67 14.20 -0.19
CA PRO A 122 14.67 13.95 -1.23
C PRO A 122 15.19 14.10 -2.66
N TYR A 123 16.15 15.00 -2.88
CA TYR A 123 16.81 15.19 -4.17
C TYR A 123 17.62 13.93 -4.59
N TYR A 124 18.48 13.42 -3.71
CA TYR A 124 19.27 12.22 -4.01
C TYR A 124 18.44 10.93 -4.04
N GLN A 125 17.32 10.88 -3.31
CA GLN A 125 16.33 9.80 -3.47
C GLN A 125 15.70 9.81 -4.87
N ALA A 126 15.46 10.99 -5.44
CA ALA A 126 14.99 11.11 -6.81
C ALA A 126 16.07 10.66 -7.82
N VAL A 127 17.35 10.97 -7.57
CA VAL A 127 18.48 10.47 -8.39
C VAL A 127 18.56 8.95 -8.34
N GLN A 128 18.48 8.34 -7.14
CA GLN A 128 18.46 6.87 -6.98
C GLN A 128 17.28 6.24 -7.72
N THR A 129 16.11 6.88 -7.68
CA THR A 129 14.91 6.41 -8.40
C THR A 129 15.16 6.42 -9.91
N LEU A 130 15.73 7.50 -10.44
CA LEU A 130 16.08 7.61 -11.86
C LEU A 130 17.11 6.54 -12.28
N GLU A 131 18.14 6.30 -11.46
CA GLU A 131 19.10 5.23 -11.70
C GLU A 131 18.42 3.86 -11.77
N ASN A 132 17.51 3.56 -10.83
CA ASN A 132 16.77 2.30 -10.79
C ASN A 132 15.86 2.14 -12.02
N GLN A 133 15.20 3.22 -12.46
CA GLN A 133 14.36 3.22 -13.67
C GLN A 133 15.18 2.91 -14.93
N LEU A 134 16.30 3.63 -15.12
CA LEU A 134 17.17 3.46 -16.28
C LEU A 134 17.82 2.08 -16.29
N SER A 135 18.32 1.62 -15.13
CA SER A 135 18.94 0.30 -14.98
C SER A 135 17.95 -0.81 -15.26
N LEU A 136 16.71 -0.71 -14.77
CA LEU A 136 15.67 -1.71 -15.02
C LEU A 136 15.26 -1.74 -16.49
N TYR A 137 14.99 -0.59 -17.10
CA TYR A 137 14.65 -0.50 -18.53
C TYR A 137 15.76 -1.10 -19.40
N HIS A 138 17.01 -0.68 -19.18
CA HIS A 138 18.17 -1.22 -19.90
C HIS A 138 18.33 -2.74 -19.69
N GLY A 139 18.17 -3.20 -18.45
CA GLY A 139 18.21 -4.62 -18.12
C GLY A 139 17.13 -5.43 -18.84
N ILE A 140 15.91 -4.91 -18.99
CA ILE A 140 14.82 -5.57 -19.72
C ILE A 140 15.09 -5.53 -21.24
N LYS A 141 15.49 -4.37 -21.75
CA LYS A 141 15.84 -4.15 -23.16
C LYS A 141 16.83 -5.20 -23.68
N PHE A 142 17.88 -5.48 -22.91
CA PHE A 142 18.89 -6.47 -23.29
C PHE A 142 18.62 -7.87 -22.74
N GLY A 143 17.44 -8.14 -22.17
CA GLY A 143 17.06 -9.46 -21.64
C GLY A 143 17.83 -9.89 -20.38
N GLN A 144 18.55 -8.99 -19.71
CA GLN A 144 19.33 -9.26 -18.49
C GLN A 144 18.50 -9.26 -17.21
N ALA A 145 17.41 -8.48 -17.16
CA ALA A 145 16.55 -8.36 -15.99
C ALA A 145 15.46 -9.46 -15.94
N LEU A 146 15.13 -10.06 -17.08
CA LEU A 146 14.11 -11.09 -17.18
C LEU A 146 14.72 -12.47 -16.93
N GLN A 147 14.77 -12.89 -15.66
CA GLN A 147 15.33 -14.18 -15.24
C GLN A 147 14.25 -15.27 -15.22
N VAL A 148 14.30 -16.21 -16.17
CA VAL A 148 13.16 -17.08 -16.54
C VAL A 148 13.41 -18.58 -16.40
N VAL A 149 14.67 -19.00 -16.25
CA VAL A 149 15.04 -20.42 -16.10
C VAL A 149 15.90 -20.58 -14.84
N PRO A 150 15.59 -21.53 -13.94
CA PRO A 150 16.43 -21.79 -12.77
C PRO A 150 17.79 -22.32 -13.20
N ASP A 151 18.85 -21.84 -12.54
CA ASP A 151 20.18 -22.41 -12.67
C ASP A 151 20.31 -23.61 -11.72
N ALA A 152 20.77 -24.76 -12.23
CA ALA A 152 21.03 -25.93 -11.41
C ALA A 152 22.18 -25.67 -10.41
N SER A 153 23.13 -24.81 -10.77
CA SER A 153 24.35 -24.51 -10.02
C SER A 153 24.26 -23.29 -9.10
N SER A 154 23.22 -22.47 -9.23
CA SER A 154 23.08 -21.19 -8.52
C SER A 154 21.67 -20.93 -8.02
N GLU A 155 21.54 -20.14 -6.97
CA GLU A 155 20.24 -19.61 -6.50
C GLU A 155 19.64 -18.57 -7.45
N THR A 156 20.45 -18.01 -8.36
CA THR A 156 20.02 -17.00 -9.34
C THR A 156 19.58 -17.66 -10.63
N TRP A 157 18.41 -17.27 -11.13
CA TRP A 157 17.87 -17.75 -12.40
C TRP A 157 18.61 -17.11 -13.58
N LEU A 158 18.71 -17.88 -14.67
CA LEU A 158 19.30 -17.47 -15.92
C LEU A 158 18.42 -16.41 -16.60
N PRO A 159 19.02 -15.25 -16.99
CA PRO A 159 18.33 -14.24 -17.76
C PRO A 159 18.15 -14.68 -19.22
N VAL A 160 17.12 -14.13 -19.88
CA VAL A 160 16.86 -14.34 -21.32
C VAL A 160 18.12 -14.14 -22.18
N ALA A 161 18.93 -13.13 -21.85
CA ALA A 161 20.18 -12.81 -22.54
C ALA A 161 21.23 -13.94 -22.54
N ARG A 162 21.15 -14.85 -21.56
CA ARG A 162 22.10 -15.97 -21.37
C ARG A 162 21.47 -17.33 -21.69
N LEU A 163 20.30 -17.36 -22.30
CA LEU A 163 19.71 -18.62 -22.76
C LEU A 163 20.49 -19.15 -23.97
N GLU A 164 20.72 -20.45 -23.97
CA GLU A 164 21.43 -21.18 -25.02
C GLU A 164 20.63 -22.40 -25.48
N GLY A 165 20.95 -22.93 -26.66
CA GLY A 165 20.31 -24.12 -27.23
C GLY A 165 18.78 -24.04 -27.30
N GLU A 166 18.12 -25.14 -26.97
CA GLU A 166 16.66 -25.29 -27.09
C GLU A 166 15.88 -24.27 -26.23
N LEU A 167 16.41 -23.84 -25.09
CA LEU A 167 15.77 -22.82 -24.24
C LEU A 167 15.70 -21.46 -24.95
N LYS A 168 16.76 -21.09 -25.66
CA LYS A 168 16.79 -19.86 -26.46
C LYS A 168 15.77 -19.92 -27.60
N ASP A 169 15.71 -21.05 -28.29
CA ASP A 169 14.81 -21.25 -29.44
C ASP A 169 13.33 -21.23 -29.00
N LYS A 170 12.99 -21.91 -27.90
CA LYS A 170 11.63 -21.89 -27.34
C LYS A 170 11.26 -20.49 -26.84
N PHE A 171 12.17 -19.76 -26.20
CA PHE A 171 11.90 -18.39 -25.80
C PHE A 171 11.70 -17.46 -27.01
N ALA A 172 12.51 -17.62 -28.07
CA ALA A 172 12.31 -16.90 -29.32
C ALA A 172 10.94 -17.21 -29.95
N ALA A 173 10.46 -18.46 -29.86
CA ALA A 173 9.12 -18.83 -30.31
C ALA A 173 8.01 -18.05 -29.56
N ILE A 174 8.16 -17.80 -28.26
CA ILE A 174 7.25 -16.93 -27.49
C ILE A 174 7.22 -15.53 -28.09
N THR A 175 8.39 -14.91 -28.30
CA THR A 175 8.45 -13.54 -28.86
C THR A 175 7.84 -13.45 -30.25
N LYS A 176 8.07 -14.45 -31.11
CA LYS A 176 7.48 -14.54 -32.45
C LYS A 176 5.97 -14.72 -32.39
N ALA A 177 5.46 -15.59 -31.53
CA ALA A 177 4.03 -15.79 -31.33
C ALA A 177 3.37 -14.51 -30.79
N PHE A 178 4.02 -13.82 -29.85
CA PHE A 178 3.55 -12.54 -29.33
C PHE A 178 3.43 -11.47 -30.42
N ILE A 179 4.46 -11.32 -31.28
CA ILE A 179 4.40 -10.41 -32.44
C ILE A 179 3.23 -10.78 -33.36
N LYS A 180 2.97 -12.08 -33.59
CA LYS A 180 1.84 -12.55 -34.40
C LYS A 180 0.49 -12.15 -33.80
N VAL A 181 0.31 -12.30 -32.48
CA VAL A 181 -0.93 -11.85 -31.80
C VAL A 181 -1.14 -10.37 -32.03
N VAL A 182 -0.13 -9.58 -31.70
CA VAL A 182 -0.15 -8.12 -31.82
C VAL A 182 -0.46 -7.64 -33.23
N THR A 183 0.19 -8.23 -34.24
CA THR A 183 -0.01 -7.86 -35.65
C THR A 183 -1.40 -8.26 -36.15
N THR A 184 -1.88 -9.45 -35.78
CA THR A 184 -3.22 -9.93 -36.16
C THR A 184 -4.33 -9.05 -35.58
N GLU A 185 -4.19 -8.66 -34.30
CA GLU A 185 -5.12 -7.75 -33.64
C GLU A 185 -5.09 -6.34 -34.26
N SER A 186 -3.90 -5.80 -34.53
CA SER A 186 -3.74 -4.47 -35.12
C SER A 186 -4.34 -4.38 -36.53
N GLU A 187 -4.30 -5.46 -37.29
CA GLU A 187 -4.86 -5.53 -38.65
C GLU A 187 -6.38 -5.78 -38.66
N GLY A 188 -6.99 -6.07 -37.51
CA GLY A 188 -8.43 -6.36 -37.39
C GLY A 188 -8.86 -7.61 -38.18
N LYS A 189 -7.91 -8.51 -38.48
CA LYS A 189 -8.19 -9.74 -39.24
C LYS A 189 -8.71 -10.84 -38.31
N GLY A 190 -9.54 -11.74 -38.84
CA GLY A 190 -9.90 -12.97 -38.14
C GLY A 190 -8.65 -13.82 -37.85
N GLY A 191 -8.68 -14.62 -36.77
CA GLY A 191 -7.55 -15.49 -36.36
C GLY A 191 -6.80 -15.04 -35.09
N ALA A 192 -7.30 -14.03 -34.39
CA ALA A 192 -6.73 -13.60 -33.10
C ALA A 192 -6.71 -14.74 -32.07
N ASP A 193 -7.80 -15.51 -31.95
CA ASP A 193 -7.89 -16.65 -31.03
C ASP A 193 -6.84 -17.72 -31.33
N GLU A 194 -6.60 -18.01 -32.62
CA GLU A 194 -5.56 -18.97 -33.03
C GLU A 194 -4.16 -18.42 -32.72
N ALA A 195 -3.92 -17.13 -32.93
CA ALA A 195 -2.65 -16.50 -32.56
C ALA A 195 -2.40 -16.56 -31.04
N VAL A 196 -3.44 -16.31 -30.24
CA VAL A 196 -3.37 -16.41 -28.76
C VAL A 196 -3.12 -17.85 -28.34
N ALA A 197 -3.83 -18.83 -28.89
CA ALA A 197 -3.61 -20.25 -28.59
C ALA A 197 -2.19 -20.71 -28.93
N ASN A 198 -1.63 -20.23 -30.05
CA ASN A 198 -0.24 -20.49 -30.42
C ASN A 198 0.76 -19.86 -29.42
N LEU A 199 0.47 -18.67 -28.90
CA LEU A 199 1.28 -18.04 -27.86
C LEU A 199 1.20 -18.82 -26.54
N GLU A 200 0.01 -19.26 -26.12
CA GLU A 200 -0.17 -20.10 -24.93
C GLU A 200 0.61 -21.42 -25.05
N ALA A 201 0.56 -22.07 -26.22
CA ALA A 201 1.34 -23.27 -26.50
C ALA A 201 2.86 -23.01 -26.40
N ALA A 202 3.36 -21.93 -27.03
CA ALA A 202 4.77 -21.57 -26.96
C ALA A 202 5.24 -21.29 -25.51
N VAL A 203 4.41 -20.62 -24.72
CA VAL A 203 4.68 -20.37 -23.30
C VAL A 203 4.68 -21.68 -22.50
N ALA A 204 3.72 -22.57 -22.75
CA ALA A 204 3.65 -23.87 -22.09
C ALA A 204 4.88 -24.74 -22.41
N ASP A 205 5.29 -24.79 -23.67
CA ASP A 205 6.47 -25.54 -24.12
C ASP A 205 7.76 -25.04 -23.47
N PHE A 206 7.95 -23.72 -23.42
CA PHE A 206 9.09 -23.12 -22.73
C PHE A 206 9.07 -23.45 -21.23
N LYS A 207 7.90 -23.35 -20.58
CA LYS A 207 7.75 -23.67 -19.16
C LYS A 207 8.09 -25.13 -18.86
N MET A 208 7.65 -26.07 -19.69
CA MET A 208 7.97 -27.49 -19.52
C MET A 208 9.48 -27.73 -19.61
N LEU A 209 10.15 -27.12 -20.60
CA LEU A 209 11.60 -27.24 -20.73
C LEU A 209 12.32 -26.57 -19.55
N ALA A 210 11.95 -25.35 -19.17
CA ALA A 210 12.53 -24.64 -18.02
C ALA A 210 12.33 -25.42 -16.70
N GLN A 211 11.17 -26.06 -16.53
CA GLN A 211 10.89 -26.91 -15.38
C GLN A 211 11.76 -28.18 -15.36
N SER A 212 12.06 -28.77 -16.52
CA SER A 212 12.94 -29.95 -16.58
C SER A 212 14.39 -29.67 -16.14
N VAL A 213 14.85 -28.41 -16.22
CA VAL A 213 16.19 -28.03 -15.74
C VAL A 213 16.29 -28.15 -14.21
N SER A 214 15.27 -27.69 -13.49
CA SER A 214 15.20 -27.83 -12.03
C SER A 214 13.74 -27.85 -11.55
N PRO A 215 13.13 -29.04 -11.40
CA PRO A 215 11.74 -29.17 -10.99
C PRO A 215 11.45 -28.55 -9.62
N GLU A 216 12.40 -28.64 -8.69
CA GLU A 216 12.29 -28.12 -7.33
C GLU A 216 12.27 -26.58 -7.31
N LYS A 217 13.22 -25.93 -7.98
CA LYS A 217 13.30 -24.46 -8.03
C LYS A 217 12.17 -23.84 -8.85
N TYR A 218 11.72 -24.53 -9.89
CA TYR A 218 10.55 -24.11 -10.69
C TYR A 218 9.21 -24.38 -9.97
N GLY A 219 9.26 -25.14 -8.86
CA GLY A 219 8.12 -25.71 -8.14
C GLY A 219 7.43 -24.73 -7.20
N ASN A 220 6.59 -23.84 -7.71
CA ASN A 220 5.45 -23.29 -6.95
C ASN A 220 4.36 -22.69 -7.85
N GLN A 221 3.90 -23.46 -8.84
CA GLN A 221 2.88 -23.00 -9.79
C GLN A 221 1.59 -22.55 -9.10
N SER A 222 1.27 -23.09 -7.92
CA SER A 222 0.13 -22.63 -7.11
C SER A 222 0.31 -21.20 -6.60
N LYS A 223 1.50 -20.82 -6.09
CA LYS A 223 1.78 -19.43 -5.70
C LYS A 223 1.74 -18.48 -6.89
N ILE A 224 2.27 -18.89 -8.04
CA ILE A 224 2.21 -18.10 -9.28
C ILE A 224 0.76 -17.82 -9.67
N LYS A 225 -0.09 -18.85 -9.73
CA LYS A 225 -1.52 -18.71 -10.03
C LYS A 225 -2.25 -17.89 -8.98
N ALA A 226 -1.95 -18.07 -7.69
CA ALA A 226 -2.55 -17.33 -6.60
C ALA A 226 -2.22 -15.83 -6.66
N GLU A 227 -1.00 -15.47 -7.05
CA GLU A 227 -0.60 -14.06 -7.21
C GLU A 227 -1.27 -13.41 -8.43
N VAL A 228 -1.34 -14.11 -9.57
CA VAL A 228 -2.13 -13.65 -10.73
C VAL A 228 -3.61 -13.49 -10.36
N HIS A 229 -4.18 -14.42 -9.59
CA HIS A 229 -5.54 -14.31 -9.09
C HIS A 229 -5.72 -13.10 -8.17
N LEU A 230 -4.78 -12.86 -7.24
CA LEU A 230 -4.82 -11.68 -6.37
C LEU A 230 -4.81 -10.37 -7.17
N ASN A 231 -3.96 -10.31 -8.20
CA ASN A 231 -3.80 -9.15 -9.08
C ASN A 231 -5.02 -8.90 -9.98
N THR A 232 -5.81 -9.92 -10.30
CA THR A 232 -6.96 -9.82 -11.22
C THR A 232 -8.30 -9.70 -10.48
N PHE A 233 -8.47 -10.44 -9.38
CA PHE A 233 -9.69 -10.43 -8.58
C PHE A 233 -9.85 -9.15 -7.75
N HIS A 234 -8.74 -8.51 -7.36
CA HIS A 234 -8.73 -7.28 -6.55
C HIS A 234 -9.62 -7.36 -5.29
N PRO A 235 -9.36 -8.28 -4.34
CA PRO A 235 -10.24 -8.50 -3.19
C PRO A 235 -10.42 -7.27 -2.29
N PHE A 236 -9.41 -6.41 -2.17
CA PHE A 236 -9.51 -5.16 -1.40
C PHE A 236 -10.43 -4.14 -2.07
N MET A 237 -10.52 -4.15 -3.41
CA MET A 237 -11.45 -3.29 -4.15
C MET A 237 -12.89 -3.68 -3.83
N TRP A 238 -13.21 -4.96 -3.97
CA TRP A 238 -14.54 -5.47 -3.61
C TRP A 238 -14.86 -5.24 -2.14
N SER A 239 -13.90 -5.47 -1.24
CA SER A 239 -14.05 -5.20 0.19
C SER A 239 -14.52 -3.77 0.45
N TRP A 240 -13.87 -2.75 -0.13
CA TRP A 240 -14.30 -1.36 0.09
C TRP A 240 -15.64 -1.04 -0.56
N ILE A 241 -15.97 -1.63 -1.71
CA ILE A 241 -17.31 -1.48 -2.32
C ILE A 241 -18.39 -2.00 -1.38
N PHE A 242 -18.21 -3.20 -0.81
CA PHE A 242 -19.15 -3.78 0.13
C PHE A 242 -19.19 -2.98 1.45
N TYR A 243 -18.06 -2.50 1.97
CA TYR A 243 -18.06 -1.60 3.12
C TYR A 243 -18.78 -0.27 2.84
N LEU A 244 -18.66 0.27 1.63
CA LEU A 244 -19.37 1.49 1.23
C LEU A 244 -20.88 1.26 1.21
N ILE A 245 -21.33 0.20 0.54
CA ILE A 245 -22.75 -0.17 0.50
C ILE A 245 -23.28 -0.44 1.92
N GLY A 246 -22.52 -1.17 2.74
CA GLY A 246 -22.87 -1.45 4.13
C GLY A 246 -22.95 -0.19 4.99
N GLY A 247 -21.98 0.71 4.86
CA GLY A 247 -21.96 2.02 5.52
C GLY A 247 -23.15 2.88 5.12
N LEU A 248 -23.53 2.91 3.84
CA LEU A 248 -24.71 3.63 3.35
C LEU A 248 -26.02 3.04 3.88
N PHE A 249 -26.15 1.71 3.94
CA PHE A 249 -27.31 1.06 4.55
C PHE A 249 -27.42 1.38 6.04
N LEU A 250 -26.33 1.31 6.80
CA LEU A 250 -26.31 1.65 8.22
C LEU A 250 -26.60 3.14 8.44
N LEU A 251 -26.06 4.02 7.59
CA LEU A 251 -26.40 5.44 7.61
C LEU A 251 -27.90 5.67 7.35
N GLY A 252 -28.48 4.98 6.37
CA GLY A 252 -29.93 4.99 6.13
C GLY A 252 -30.73 4.46 7.33
N ALA A 253 -30.24 3.42 8.01
CA ALA A 253 -30.86 2.88 9.22
C ALA A 253 -30.82 3.88 10.39
N MET A 254 -29.82 4.77 10.45
CA MET A 254 -29.74 5.85 11.43
C MET A 254 -30.76 6.96 11.18
N VAL A 255 -31.13 7.21 9.92
CA VAL A 255 -32.09 8.27 9.54
C VAL A 255 -33.53 7.75 9.63
N ASN A 256 -33.80 6.59 9.02
CA ASN A 256 -35.17 6.09 8.83
C ASN A 256 -35.58 5.00 9.83
N ASN A 257 -34.69 4.56 10.72
CA ASN A 257 -34.92 3.50 11.72
C ASN A 257 -35.44 2.16 11.18
N ARG A 258 -35.43 1.92 9.86
CA ARG A 258 -35.95 0.69 9.26
C ARG A 258 -35.04 -0.50 9.56
N LYS A 259 -35.62 -1.59 10.08
CA LYS A 259 -34.88 -2.81 10.47
C LYS A 259 -34.15 -3.47 9.29
N TRP A 260 -34.75 -3.48 8.10
CA TRP A 260 -34.13 -4.10 6.92
C TRP A 260 -32.82 -3.40 6.54
N LEU A 261 -32.75 -2.06 6.63
CA LEU A 261 -31.52 -1.30 6.36
C LEU A 261 -30.39 -1.70 7.32
N TYR A 262 -30.71 -1.87 8.60
CA TYR A 262 -29.72 -2.30 9.60
C TYR A 262 -29.21 -3.72 9.32
N VAL A 263 -30.11 -4.65 9.01
CA VAL A 263 -29.74 -6.05 8.69
C VAL A 263 -28.93 -6.11 7.39
N SER A 264 -29.37 -5.43 6.33
CA SER A 264 -28.64 -5.34 5.06
C SER A 264 -27.26 -4.72 5.25
N GLY A 265 -27.15 -3.68 6.09
CA GLY A 265 -25.88 -3.08 6.47
C GLY A 265 -24.91 -4.10 7.08
N TRP A 266 -25.36 -4.83 8.10
CA TRP A 266 -24.57 -5.90 8.72
C TRP A 266 -24.14 -7.00 7.75
N VAL A 267 -25.08 -7.55 6.97
CA VAL A 267 -24.78 -8.60 5.98
C VAL A 267 -23.73 -8.13 5.00
N THR A 268 -23.88 -6.91 4.47
CA THR A 268 -22.96 -6.35 3.48
C THR A 268 -21.57 -6.11 4.08
N VAL A 269 -21.50 -5.61 5.32
CA VAL A 269 -20.21 -5.44 6.03
C VAL A 269 -19.53 -6.78 6.29
N ILE A 270 -20.28 -7.83 6.64
CA ILE A 270 -19.72 -9.19 6.82
C ILE A 270 -19.15 -9.71 5.51
N VAL A 271 -19.86 -9.55 4.38
CA VAL A 271 -19.33 -9.93 3.06
C VAL A 271 -18.05 -9.17 2.73
N GLY A 272 -18.03 -7.85 2.95
CA GLY A 272 -16.82 -7.03 2.80
C GLY A 272 -15.67 -7.50 3.69
N PHE A 273 -15.97 -7.92 4.93
CA PHE A 273 -14.98 -8.44 5.87
C PHE A 273 -14.43 -9.81 5.47
N LEU A 274 -15.26 -10.70 4.92
CA LEU A 274 -14.81 -11.98 4.39
C LEU A 274 -13.90 -11.80 3.18
N LEU A 275 -14.24 -10.89 2.26
CA LEU A 275 -13.38 -10.53 1.12
C LEU A 275 -12.06 -9.89 1.57
N HIS A 276 -12.12 -9.04 2.60
CA HIS A 276 -10.93 -8.40 3.15
C HIS A 276 -9.99 -9.44 3.77
N THR A 277 -10.56 -10.34 4.58
CA THR A 277 -9.84 -11.47 5.19
C THR A 277 -9.28 -12.41 4.13
N TYR A 278 -10.04 -12.69 3.07
CA TYR A 278 -9.58 -13.49 1.93
C TYR A 278 -8.35 -12.87 1.25
N GLY A 279 -8.42 -11.58 0.92
CA GLY A 279 -7.30 -10.86 0.29
C GLY A 279 -6.04 -10.86 1.16
N MET A 280 -6.18 -10.66 2.47
CA MET A 280 -5.07 -10.78 3.41
C MET A 280 -4.55 -12.22 3.50
N GLY A 281 -5.43 -13.22 3.53
CA GLY A 281 -5.06 -14.64 3.58
C GLY A 281 -4.25 -15.08 2.36
N VAL A 282 -4.68 -14.69 1.16
CA VAL A 282 -3.92 -14.94 -0.07
C VAL A 282 -2.55 -14.24 -0.02
N ARG A 283 -2.48 -12.98 0.44
CA ARG A 283 -1.19 -12.30 0.64
C ARG A 283 -0.30 -13.02 1.65
N SER A 284 -0.86 -13.49 2.76
CA SER A 284 -0.12 -14.27 3.76
C SER A 284 0.45 -15.56 3.17
N TYR A 285 -0.34 -16.26 2.37
CA TYR A 285 0.09 -17.48 1.67
C TYR A 285 1.25 -17.21 0.69
N LEU A 286 1.18 -16.11 -0.06
CA LEU A 286 2.23 -15.70 -1.01
C LEU A 286 3.52 -15.31 -0.29
N LEU A 287 3.42 -14.58 0.82
CA LEU A 287 4.56 -14.07 1.59
C LEU A 287 5.13 -15.09 2.58
N GLY A 288 4.36 -16.11 2.97
CA GLY A 288 4.72 -17.05 4.04
C GLY A 288 4.69 -16.43 5.44
N ARG A 289 3.96 -15.31 5.61
CA ARG A 289 3.93 -14.50 6.84
C ARG A 289 2.72 -13.54 6.85
N PRO A 290 2.31 -13.02 8.01
CA PRO A 290 1.29 -11.97 8.07
C PRO A 290 1.69 -10.69 7.29
N PRO A 291 0.74 -10.03 6.58
CA PRO A 291 1.00 -8.85 5.77
C PRO A 291 0.95 -7.59 6.64
N VAL A 292 1.98 -7.36 7.46
CA VAL A 292 2.14 -6.16 8.31
C VAL A 292 3.56 -5.58 8.31
N SER A 293 4.36 -5.91 7.30
CA SER A 293 5.78 -5.52 7.23
C SER A 293 6.07 -4.15 6.66
N ASN A 294 5.12 -3.61 5.87
CA ASN A 294 5.29 -2.33 5.20
C ASN A 294 4.06 -1.43 5.39
N MET A 295 4.15 -0.19 4.91
CA MET A 295 3.09 0.79 5.16
C MET A 295 1.77 0.41 4.48
N TYR A 296 1.80 -0.05 3.22
CA TYR A 296 0.61 -0.55 2.52
C TYR A 296 -0.08 -1.64 3.34
N GLU A 297 0.69 -2.62 3.78
CA GLU A 297 0.24 -3.76 4.57
C GLU A 297 -0.42 -3.33 5.89
N THR A 298 0.17 -2.38 6.61
CA THR A 298 -0.43 -1.84 7.83
C THR A 298 -1.69 -1.00 7.57
N VAL A 299 -1.77 -0.24 6.47
CA VAL A 299 -2.98 0.51 6.07
C VAL A 299 -4.13 -0.42 5.66
N VAL A 300 -3.85 -1.63 5.17
CA VAL A 300 -4.84 -2.70 4.94
C VAL A 300 -5.24 -3.38 6.26
N TRP A 301 -4.27 -3.65 7.15
CA TRP A 301 -4.50 -4.31 8.43
C TRP A 301 -5.37 -3.51 9.42
N VAL A 302 -5.10 -2.21 9.54
CA VAL A 302 -5.79 -1.30 10.47
C VAL A 302 -7.32 -1.31 10.30
N PRO A 303 -7.91 -1.10 9.11
CA PRO A 303 -9.35 -1.15 8.93
C PRO A 303 -9.93 -2.55 9.16
N TRP A 304 -9.19 -3.63 8.90
CA TRP A 304 -9.62 -4.98 9.25
C TRP A 304 -9.83 -5.13 10.77
N GLY A 305 -8.86 -4.68 11.58
CA GLY A 305 -8.98 -4.66 13.03
C GLY A 305 -10.09 -3.72 13.53
N ALA A 306 -10.25 -2.57 12.88
CA ALA A 306 -11.27 -1.59 13.25
C ALA A 306 -12.69 -2.16 13.08
N ILE A 307 -12.95 -2.90 11.99
CA ILE A 307 -14.24 -3.58 11.77
C ILE A 307 -14.53 -4.61 12.86
N ILE A 308 -13.53 -5.38 13.30
CA ILE A 308 -13.71 -6.34 14.40
C ILE A 308 -14.12 -5.61 15.68
N PHE A 309 -13.38 -4.56 16.06
CA PHE A 309 -13.71 -3.79 17.27
C PHE A 309 -15.08 -3.13 17.16
N ALA A 310 -15.40 -2.55 16.00
CA ALA A 310 -16.67 -1.91 15.76
C ALA A 310 -17.84 -2.90 15.80
N ALA A 311 -17.71 -4.07 15.18
CA ALA A 311 -18.72 -5.12 15.21
C ALA A 311 -18.98 -5.62 16.63
N LEU A 312 -17.92 -5.88 17.42
CA LEU A 312 -18.05 -6.31 18.82
C LEU A 312 -18.73 -5.24 19.69
N LEU A 313 -18.34 -3.97 19.52
CA LEU A 313 -18.94 -2.85 20.25
C LEU A 313 -20.39 -2.61 19.84
N GLU A 314 -20.70 -2.68 18.54
CA GLU A 314 -22.05 -2.50 18.02
C GLU A 314 -22.96 -3.65 18.48
N TRP A 315 -22.49 -4.90 18.43
CA TRP A 315 -23.25 -6.05 18.92
C TRP A 315 -23.63 -5.92 20.41
N LYS A 316 -22.70 -5.44 21.24
CA LYS A 316 -22.92 -5.25 22.68
C LYS A 316 -23.73 -4.00 23.02
N SER A 317 -23.53 -2.90 22.30
CA SER A 317 -24.19 -1.62 22.58
C SER A 317 -25.53 -1.44 21.88
N ARG A 318 -25.79 -2.21 20.80
CA ARG A 318 -26.91 -2.04 19.87
C ARG A 318 -27.01 -0.62 19.30
N SER A 319 -25.91 0.15 19.34
CA SER A 319 -25.82 1.43 18.63
C SER A 319 -25.90 1.17 17.13
N LYS A 320 -26.39 2.11 16.33
CA LYS A 320 -26.42 1.98 14.84
C LYS A 320 -25.26 2.72 14.16
N THR A 321 -24.27 3.15 14.95
CA THR A 321 -23.32 4.20 14.56
C THR A 321 -21.90 3.67 14.42
N VAL A 322 -21.50 2.69 15.25
CA VAL A 322 -20.09 2.33 15.41
C VAL A 322 -19.58 1.58 14.18
N LEU A 323 -20.34 0.59 13.73
CA LEU A 323 -20.06 -0.18 12.54
C LEU A 323 -20.17 0.68 11.28
N MET A 324 -21.10 1.63 11.24
CA MET A 324 -21.21 2.60 10.16
C MET A 324 -19.92 3.41 10.02
N VAL A 325 -19.45 4.01 11.12
CA VAL A 325 -18.21 4.80 11.13
C VAL A 325 -17.01 3.96 10.73
N SER A 326 -16.90 2.73 11.27
CA SER A 326 -15.81 1.81 10.91
C SER A 326 -15.85 1.36 9.45
N SER A 327 -17.05 1.23 8.87
CA SER A 327 -17.22 0.92 7.45
C SER A 327 -16.70 2.07 6.58
N LEU A 328 -17.06 3.32 6.88
CA LEU A 328 -16.56 4.49 6.16
C LEU A 328 -15.05 4.70 6.35
N LEU A 329 -14.54 4.43 7.56
CA LEU A 329 -13.10 4.42 7.85
C LEU A 329 -12.39 3.37 6.98
N SER A 330 -12.97 2.17 6.85
CA SER A 330 -12.41 1.09 6.03
C SER A 330 -12.40 1.44 4.55
N VAL A 331 -13.46 2.10 4.06
CA VAL A 331 -13.51 2.64 2.70
C VAL A 331 -12.38 3.64 2.47
N PHE A 332 -12.20 4.60 3.39
CA PHE A 332 -11.13 5.59 3.30
C PHE A 332 -9.75 4.93 3.21
N CYS A 333 -9.43 4.00 4.12
CA CYS A 333 -8.14 3.31 4.13
C CYS A 333 -7.88 2.51 2.85
N LEU A 334 -8.84 1.69 2.42
CA LEU A 334 -8.65 0.81 1.28
C LEU A 334 -8.55 1.59 -0.04
N ILE A 335 -9.36 2.64 -0.23
CA ILE A 335 -9.24 3.54 -1.39
C ILE A 335 -7.90 4.28 -1.36
N LEU A 336 -7.43 4.73 -0.19
CA LEU A 336 -6.13 5.39 -0.05
C LEU A 336 -4.99 4.50 -0.58
N THR A 337 -5.08 3.18 -0.38
CA THR A 337 -4.08 2.25 -0.92
C THR A 337 -4.03 2.20 -2.44
N ASP A 338 -5.15 2.47 -3.13
CA ASP A 338 -5.23 2.54 -4.58
C ASP A 338 -4.81 3.92 -5.12
N MET A 339 -5.11 4.99 -4.37
CA MET A 339 -4.87 6.37 -4.79
C MET A 339 -3.44 6.88 -4.54
N ALA A 340 -2.72 6.30 -3.58
CA ALA A 340 -1.37 6.74 -3.21
C ALA A 340 -0.27 5.67 -3.49
N PRO A 341 -0.17 5.10 -4.70
CA PRO A 341 0.71 3.96 -4.97
C PRO A 341 2.21 4.30 -4.95
N SER A 342 2.58 5.58 -4.97
CA SER A 342 3.96 6.05 -4.80
C SER A 342 4.42 6.07 -3.34
N VAL A 343 3.48 6.06 -2.40
CA VAL A 343 3.73 6.10 -0.95
C VAL A 343 3.41 4.74 -0.32
N LEU A 344 2.31 4.11 -0.77
CA LEU A 344 1.85 2.81 -0.33
C LEU A 344 2.21 1.75 -1.38
N ASP A 345 3.40 1.19 -1.25
CA ASP A 345 3.86 0.18 -2.20
C ASP A 345 3.23 -1.19 -1.93
N LYS A 346 2.51 -1.70 -2.93
CA LYS A 346 1.76 -2.97 -2.85
C LYS A 346 2.62 -4.19 -3.12
N THR A 347 3.84 -3.99 -3.65
CA THR A 347 4.74 -5.05 -4.07
C THR A 347 5.02 -6.02 -2.95
N LEU A 348 5.13 -7.29 -3.32
CA LEU A 348 5.38 -8.36 -2.38
C LEU A 348 6.90 -8.53 -2.21
N SER A 349 7.50 -7.59 -1.49
CA SER A 349 8.95 -7.51 -1.30
C SER A 349 9.48 -8.47 -0.23
N PRO A 350 10.73 -8.96 -0.38
CA PRO A 350 11.38 -9.76 0.65
C PRO A 350 11.61 -8.93 1.93
N LEU A 351 11.63 -9.61 3.08
CA LEU A 351 11.83 -8.97 4.37
C LEU A 351 13.26 -8.48 4.55
N GLN A 352 13.39 -7.34 5.23
CA GLN A 352 14.68 -6.92 5.78
C GLN A 352 15.24 -8.01 6.71
N PRO A 353 16.57 -8.20 6.77
CA PRO A 353 17.17 -9.32 7.50
C PRO A 353 16.69 -9.49 8.95
N VAL A 354 16.50 -8.38 9.68
CA VAL A 354 16.01 -8.38 11.07
C VAL A 354 14.54 -8.81 11.22
N LEU A 355 13.75 -8.69 10.15
CA LEU A 355 12.33 -9.07 10.14
C LEU A 355 12.12 -10.52 9.68
N ARG A 356 13.18 -11.26 9.34
CA ARG A 356 13.09 -12.63 8.81
C ARG A 356 12.54 -13.63 9.82
N ASP A 357 12.64 -13.36 11.11
CA ASP A 357 11.97 -14.15 12.12
C ASP A 357 10.47 -13.78 12.19
N ASN A 358 9.64 -14.68 11.67
CA ASN A 358 8.19 -14.52 11.64
C ASN A 358 7.56 -14.48 13.04
N PHE A 359 8.25 -14.93 14.09
CA PHE A 359 7.72 -14.94 15.45
C PHE A 359 7.39 -13.52 15.93
N TRP A 360 8.36 -12.61 15.85
CA TRP A 360 8.21 -11.22 16.32
C TRP A 360 7.29 -10.40 15.43
N LEU A 361 7.32 -10.65 14.12
CA LEU A 361 6.37 -10.04 13.18
C LEU A 361 4.92 -10.43 13.53
N THR A 362 4.70 -11.67 13.94
CA THR A 362 3.35 -12.17 14.27
C THR A 362 2.90 -11.75 15.66
N THR A 363 3.80 -11.68 16.64
CA THR A 363 3.42 -11.35 18.03
C THR A 363 3.41 -9.85 18.27
N HIS A 364 4.57 -9.19 18.16
CA HIS A 364 4.73 -7.77 18.47
C HIS A 364 4.01 -6.87 17.45
N VAL A 365 4.32 -7.03 16.16
CA VAL A 365 3.86 -6.09 15.12
C VAL A 365 2.35 -6.17 14.92
N LEU A 366 1.74 -7.37 14.96
CA LEU A 366 0.28 -7.48 14.91
C LEU A 366 -0.40 -6.82 16.10
N VAL A 367 0.10 -7.02 17.33
CA VAL A 367 -0.50 -6.42 18.53
C VAL A 367 -0.41 -4.91 18.51
N ILE A 368 0.75 -4.34 18.15
CA ILE A 368 0.93 -2.88 18.14
C ILE A 368 0.09 -2.22 17.03
N THR A 369 0.04 -2.81 15.83
CA THR A 369 -0.77 -2.29 14.72
C THR A 369 -2.27 -2.46 14.95
N LEU A 370 -2.68 -3.51 15.68
CA LEU A 370 -4.05 -3.68 16.11
C LEU A 370 -4.46 -2.60 17.15
N SER A 371 -3.53 -2.13 17.99
CA SER A 371 -3.79 -0.97 18.85
C SER A 371 -4.10 0.29 18.02
N TYR A 372 -3.41 0.49 16.89
CA TYR A 372 -3.66 1.62 15.99
C TYR A 372 -5.05 1.55 15.36
N ALA A 373 -5.56 0.34 15.06
CA ALA A 373 -6.93 0.13 14.62
C ALA A 373 -7.97 0.61 15.65
N ALA A 374 -7.75 0.32 16.93
CA ALA A 374 -8.62 0.82 18.00
C ALA A 374 -8.54 2.35 18.09
N PHE A 375 -7.34 2.94 18.12
CA PHE A 375 -7.20 4.39 18.19
C PHE A 375 -7.79 5.10 16.97
N PHE A 376 -7.66 4.54 15.77
CA PHE A 376 -8.23 5.15 14.57
C PHE A 376 -9.76 5.05 14.54
N LEU A 377 -10.33 3.97 15.06
CA LEU A 377 -11.77 3.88 15.28
C LEU A 377 -12.25 4.93 16.31
N ALA A 378 -11.52 5.12 17.41
CA ALA A 378 -11.84 6.15 18.40
C ALA A 378 -11.78 7.57 17.79
N PHE A 379 -10.78 7.85 16.97
CA PHE A 379 -10.65 9.07 16.18
C PHE A 379 -11.86 9.29 15.27
N ALA A 380 -12.23 8.30 14.45
CA ALA A 380 -13.33 8.43 13.51
C ALA A 380 -14.70 8.60 14.21
N LEU A 381 -14.88 7.93 15.36
CA LEU A 381 -16.05 8.14 16.21
C LEU A 381 -16.07 9.56 16.80
N ALA A 382 -14.91 10.08 17.20
CA ALA A 382 -14.78 11.43 17.73
C ALA A 382 -15.11 12.50 16.69
N ASP A 383 -14.70 12.33 15.43
CA ASP A 383 -15.11 13.23 14.35
C ASP A 383 -16.63 13.31 14.21
N LEU A 384 -17.30 12.16 14.22
CA LEU A 384 -18.76 12.14 14.19
C LEU A 384 -19.38 12.80 15.44
N GLN A 385 -18.76 12.63 16.61
CA GLN A 385 -19.23 13.30 17.83
C GLN A 385 -19.13 14.82 17.71
N LEU A 386 -18.04 15.35 17.16
CA LEU A 386 -17.90 16.79 16.92
C LEU A 386 -19.00 17.34 16.00
N VAL A 387 -19.45 16.57 15.01
CA VAL A 387 -20.62 16.95 14.19
C VAL A 387 -21.89 17.09 15.03
N TYR A 388 -22.12 16.20 16.00
CA TYR A 388 -23.28 16.31 16.90
C TYR A 388 -23.18 17.51 17.83
N PHE A 389 -22.00 17.80 18.38
CA PHE A 389 -21.74 19.02 19.17
C PHE A 389 -21.97 20.29 18.36
N LEU A 390 -21.54 20.31 17.09
CA LEU A 390 -21.73 21.45 16.19
C LEU A 390 -23.19 21.65 15.76
N ARG A 391 -23.98 20.59 15.69
CA ARG A 391 -25.41 20.69 15.32
C ARG A 391 -26.25 21.16 16.50
N ASP A 392 -26.50 20.27 17.46
CA ASP A 392 -27.37 20.55 18.60
C ASP A 392 -27.12 19.54 19.73
N GLU A 393 -26.45 19.99 20.79
CA GLU A 393 -26.11 19.17 21.95
C GLU A 393 -27.34 18.61 22.67
N GLY A 394 -28.44 19.35 22.71
CA GLY A 394 -29.66 18.92 23.40
C GLY A 394 -30.37 17.83 22.59
N LYS A 395 -30.61 18.10 21.31
CA LYS A 395 -31.27 17.15 20.40
C LYS A 395 -30.51 15.83 20.25
N TYR A 396 -29.17 15.87 20.31
CA TYR A 396 -28.31 14.71 20.12
C TYR A 396 -27.69 14.17 21.41
N ALA A 397 -28.15 14.59 22.60
CA ALA A 397 -27.56 14.22 23.89
C ALA A 397 -27.36 12.70 24.08
N GLN A 398 -28.36 11.89 23.73
CA GLN A 398 -28.25 10.43 23.80
C GLN A 398 -27.17 9.86 22.86
N LYS A 399 -27.13 10.34 21.61
CA LYS A 399 -26.11 9.93 20.63
C LYS A 399 -24.70 10.35 21.07
N ILE A 400 -24.61 11.50 21.74
CA ILE A 400 -23.35 11.98 22.29
C ILE A 400 -22.89 11.07 23.42
N GLN A 401 -23.79 10.70 24.33
CA GLN A 401 -23.49 9.79 25.44
C GLN A 401 -23.07 8.40 24.94
N GLU A 402 -23.79 7.83 23.97
CA GLU A 402 -23.47 6.54 23.36
C GLU A 402 -22.11 6.56 22.66
N GLY A 403 -21.83 7.58 21.84
CA GLY A 403 -20.56 7.72 21.14
C GLY A 403 -19.39 7.99 22.08
N THR A 404 -19.58 8.81 23.12
CA THR A 404 -18.58 9.01 24.19
C THR A 404 -18.21 7.68 24.84
N LYS A 405 -19.20 6.81 25.12
CA LYS A 405 -18.95 5.48 25.71
C LYS A 405 -18.21 4.56 24.74
N ALA A 406 -18.53 4.62 23.45
CA ALA A 406 -17.83 3.87 22.41
C ALA A 406 -16.37 4.32 22.27
N ILE A 407 -16.12 5.63 22.17
CA ILE A 407 -14.77 6.21 22.14
C ILE A 407 -13.96 5.76 23.36
N TYR A 408 -14.51 5.94 24.56
CA TYR A 408 -13.82 5.58 25.80
C TYR A 408 -13.41 4.11 25.84
N ARG A 409 -14.34 3.21 25.49
CA ARG A 409 -14.06 1.75 25.43
C ARG A 409 -13.03 1.40 24.37
N THR A 410 -13.08 2.06 23.22
CA THR A 410 -12.14 1.79 22.13
C THR A 410 -10.73 2.25 22.51
N ILE A 411 -10.59 3.40 23.18
CA ILE A 411 -9.30 3.85 23.74
C ILE A 411 -8.78 2.86 24.77
N GLN A 412 -9.61 2.34 25.67
CA GLN A 412 -9.19 1.32 26.65
C GLN A 412 -8.58 0.09 25.98
N VAL A 413 -9.23 -0.43 24.92
CA VAL A 413 -8.70 -1.55 24.13
C VAL A 413 -7.36 -1.17 23.49
N GLY A 414 -7.29 0.00 22.86
CA GLY A 414 -6.06 0.50 22.23
C GLY A 414 -4.91 0.63 23.22
N VAL A 415 -5.14 1.19 24.42
CA VAL A 415 -4.10 1.37 25.45
C VAL A 415 -3.57 0.04 25.97
N ILE A 416 -4.44 -0.95 26.17
CA ILE A 416 -4.03 -2.30 26.60
C ILE A 416 -3.16 -2.96 25.52
N LEU A 417 -3.61 -2.91 24.26
CA LEU A 417 -2.87 -3.49 23.14
C LEU A 417 -1.55 -2.77 22.89
N LEU A 418 -1.53 -1.44 22.96
CA LEU A 418 -0.30 -0.66 22.78
C LEU A 418 0.70 -0.94 23.90
N GLY A 419 0.25 -1.00 25.16
CA GLY A 419 1.11 -1.36 26.28
C GLY A 419 1.71 -2.76 26.13
N ALA A 420 0.88 -3.76 25.81
CA ALA A 420 1.36 -5.11 25.52
C ALA A 420 2.34 -5.13 24.33
N GLY A 421 2.03 -4.37 23.27
CA GLY A 421 2.89 -4.21 22.10
C GLY A 421 4.25 -3.61 22.46
N ILE A 422 4.30 -2.55 23.27
CA ILE A 422 5.55 -1.93 23.73
C ILE A 422 6.41 -2.94 24.50
N ILE A 423 5.81 -3.70 25.42
CA ILE A 423 6.53 -4.73 26.18
C ILE A 423 7.09 -5.81 25.24
N LEU A 424 6.25 -6.35 24.34
CA LEU A 424 6.69 -7.34 23.35
C LEU A 424 7.79 -6.78 22.43
N GLY A 425 7.74 -5.49 22.13
CA GLY A 425 8.76 -4.80 21.33
C GLY A 425 10.09 -4.72 22.06
N GLY A 426 10.07 -4.43 23.36
CA GLY A 426 11.28 -4.44 24.18
C GLY A 426 11.92 -5.83 24.27
N VAL A 427 11.11 -6.90 24.40
CA VAL A 427 11.65 -8.27 24.38
C VAL A 427 12.27 -8.61 23.02
N TRP A 428 11.63 -8.18 21.92
CA TRP A 428 12.19 -8.35 20.58
C TRP A 428 13.50 -7.58 20.38
N ALA A 429 13.58 -6.36 20.90
CA ALA A 429 14.79 -5.53 20.88
C ALA A 429 15.94 -6.19 21.66
N ASP A 430 15.64 -6.82 22.80
CA ASP A 430 16.62 -7.56 23.59
C ASP A 430 17.17 -8.76 22.81
N TYR A 431 16.28 -9.53 22.18
CA TYR A 431 16.65 -10.66 21.34
C TYR A 431 17.49 -10.25 20.12
N SER A 432 17.18 -9.10 19.51
CA SER A 432 17.78 -8.69 18.23
C SER A 432 19.06 -7.85 18.39
N TRP A 433 19.14 -7.06 19.45
CA TRP A 433 20.23 -6.08 19.67
C TRP A 433 20.85 -6.16 21.06
N GLY A 434 20.47 -7.13 21.89
CA GLY A 434 21.03 -7.33 23.24
C GLY A 434 20.61 -6.28 24.27
N ARG A 435 19.56 -5.50 23.99
CA ARG A 435 19.00 -4.53 24.94
C ARG A 435 17.47 -4.42 24.85
N PHE A 436 16.81 -4.42 26.00
CA PHE A 436 15.35 -4.25 26.09
C PHE A 436 14.84 -2.86 25.65
N TRP A 437 15.62 -1.81 25.87
CA TRP A 437 15.24 -0.42 25.56
C TRP A 437 16.48 0.43 25.31
N GLY A 438 16.36 1.46 24.47
CA GLY A 438 17.47 2.33 24.10
C GLY A 438 17.06 3.69 23.57
N TRP A 439 15.83 4.13 23.85
CA TRP A 439 15.35 5.49 23.63
C TRP A 439 15.45 5.96 22.17
N ASP A 440 15.41 5.04 21.22
CA ASP A 440 15.34 5.46 19.83
C ASP A 440 13.98 6.12 19.54
N PRO A 441 13.86 6.89 18.45
CA PRO A 441 12.63 7.63 18.17
C PRO A 441 11.37 6.75 18.13
N LYS A 442 11.43 5.49 17.69
CA LYS A 442 10.22 4.63 17.66
C LYS A 442 9.80 4.20 19.05
N GLU A 443 10.74 3.70 19.84
CA GLU A 443 10.53 3.34 21.24
C GLU A 443 9.94 4.54 22.02
N THR A 444 10.56 5.71 21.87
CA THR A 444 10.15 6.95 22.57
C THR A 444 8.76 7.42 22.17
N TRP A 445 8.44 7.50 20.87
CA TRP A 445 7.12 7.95 20.42
C TRP A 445 6.01 6.95 20.72
N ALA A 446 6.30 5.64 20.72
CA ALA A 446 5.35 4.64 21.19
C ALA A 446 4.98 4.86 22.67
N LEU A 447 5.99 5.14 23.52
CA LEU A 447 5.79 5.45 24.93
C LEU A 447 5.01 6.77 25.14
N ILE A 448 5.34 7.83 24.39
CA ILE A 448 4.60 9.10 24.42
C ILE A 448 3.13 8.88 24.03
N ALA A 449 2.86 8.13 22.97
CA ALA A 449 1.50 7.82 22.55
C ALA A 449 0.73 7.07 23.65
N TRP A 450 1.37 6.08 24.29
CA TRP A 450 0.77 5.31 25.36
C TRP A 450 0.43 6.19 26.58
N PHE A 451 1.36 7.01 27.06
CA PHE A 451 1.10 7.96 28.15
C PHE A 451 0.06 9.02 27.78
N GLY A 452 0.07 9.51 26.55
CA GLY A 452 -0.94 10.45 26.06
C GLY A 452 -2.36 9.89 26.16
N TYR A 453 -2.58 8.66 25.70
CA TYR A 453 -3.89 8.01 25.84
C TYR A 453 -4.22 7.61 27.29
N LEU A 454 -3.23 7.23 28.10
CA LEU A 454 -3.45 7.03 29.53
C LEU A 454 -3.91 8.31 30.22
N ALA A 455 -3.33 9.46 29.90
CA ALA A 455 -3.75 10.76 30.44
C ALA A 455 -5.20 11.09 30.05
N ILE A 456 -5.60 10.76 28.81
CA ILE A 456 -7.00 10.91 28.36
C ILE A 456 -7.95 10.05 29.20
N LEU A 457 -7.60 8.77 29.43
CA LEU A 457 -8.41 7.86 30.23
C LEU A 457 -8.50 8.31 31.70
N HIS A 458 -7.37 8.68 32.32
CA HIS A 458 -7.35 9.16 33.70
C HIS A 458 -8.12 10.47 33.85
N GLY A 459 -7.92 11.42 32.94
CA GLY A 459 -8.67 12.67 32.92
C GLY A 459 -10.17 12.44 32.80
N ARG A 460 -10.61 11.38 32.10
CA ARG A 460 -12.03 11.00 32.04
C ARG A 460 -12.54 10.44 33.37
N ILE A 461 -11.75 9.60 34.05
CA ILE A 461 -12.11 9.00 35.34
C ILE A 461 -12.25 10.07 36.43
N VAL A 462 -11.30 11.01 36.50
CA VAL A 462 -11.27 12.08 37.51
C VAL A 462 -12.25 13.22 37.18
N GLY A 463 -12.87 13.21 35.99
CA GLY A 463 -13.89 14.17 35.58
C GLY A 463 -13.37 15.45 34.91
N TRP A 464 -12.07 15.55 34.66
CA TRP A 464 -11.45 16.66 33.92
C TRP A 464 -11.85 16.64 32.44
N VAL A 465 -11.91 15.44 31.84
CA VAL A 465 -12.26 15.24 30.43
C VAL A 465 -13.74 14.87 30.31
N ARG A 466 -14.57 15.87 29.97
CA ARG A 466 -16.00 15.67 29.69
C ARG A 466 -16.23 15.12 28.28
N GLN A 467 -17.50 14.94 27.86
CA GLN A 467 -17.85 14.33 26.58
C GLN A 467 -17.18 15.02 25.37
N PHE A 468 -17.27 16.36 25.31
CA PHE A 468 -16.61 17.15 24.28
C PHE A 468 -15.08 17.03 24.35
N GLY A 469 -14.51 17.13 25.56
CA GLY A 469 -13.07 16.99 25.77
C GLY A 469 -12.54 15.62 25.32
N LEU A 470 -13.31 14.55 25.52
CA LEU A 470 -12.94 13.21 25.08
C LEU A 470 -12.90 13.10 23.56
N ALA A 471 -13.88 13.69 22.86
CA ALA A 471 -13.87 13.73 21.40
C ALA A 471 -12.64 14.51 20.88
N VAL A 472 -12.41 15.71 21.40
CA VAL A 472 -11.26 16.54 21.03
C VAL A 472 -9.93 15.83 21.30
N SER A 473 -9.76 15.27 22.50
CA SER A 473 -8.52 14.60 22.87
C SER A 473 -8.28 13.30 22.11
N SER A 474 -9.33 12.62 21.64
CA SER A 474 -9.19 11.45 20.77
C SER A 474 -8.64 11.82 19.39
N ILE A 475 -9.09 12.96 18.83
CA ILE A 475 -8.61 13.47 17.54
C ILE A 475 -7.14 13.90 17.67
N ILE A 476 -6.82 14.71 18.68
CA ILE A 476 -5.46 15.16 18.94
C ILE A 476 -4.55 13.98 19.28
N GLY A 477 -5.00 13.06 20.12
CA GLY A 477 -4.26 11.88 20.55
C GLY A 477 -3.89 10.95 19.39
N PHE A 478 -4.71 10.87 18.34
CA PHE A 478 -4.36 10.10 17.14
C PHE A 478 -3.15 10.66 16.40
N SER A 479 -2.86 11.96 16.53
CA SER A 479 -1.64 12.56 15.98
C SER A 479 -0.37 11.97 16.62
N LEU A 480 -0.43 11.52 17.88
CA LEU A 480 0.68 10.81 18.53
C LEU A 480 0.93 9.44 17.88
N VAL A 481 -0.13 8.74 17.48
CA VAL A 481 -0.04 7.47 16.75
C VAL A 481 0.55 7.70 15.36
N ILE A 482 0.08 8.72 14.64
CA ILE A 482 0.64 9.11 13.34
C ILE A 482 2.13 9.42 13.47
N MET A 483 2.54 10.14 14.52
CA MET A 483 3.96 10.43 14.74
C MET A 483 4.77 9.15 14.99
N ALA A 484 4.29 8.25 15.85
CA ALA A 484 4.98 6.99 16.15
C ALA A 484 5.07 6.04 14.93
N TRP A 485 4.01 5.97 14.13
CA TRP A 485 3.92 5.06 12.99
C TRP A 485 4.49 5.65 11.69
N TYR A 486 4.08 6.85 11.29
CA TYR A 486 4.51 7.51 10.05
C TYR A 486 5.67 8.48 10.30
N GLY A 487 5.54 9.35 11.30
CA GLY A 487 6.48 10.44 11.58
C GLY A 487 7.92 9.96 11.82
N VAL A 488 8.11 8.91 12.61
CA VAL A 488 9.46 8.38 12.85
C VAL A 488 10.11 7.82 11.57
N ASN A 489 9.33 7.16 10.72
CA ASN A 489 9.83 6.56 9.48
C ASN A 489 10.18 7.60 8.41
N PHE A 490 9.33 8.62 8.23
CA PHE A 490 9.41 9.52 7.07
C PHE A 490 9.77 10.97 7.40
N VAL A 491 9.50 11.45 8.62
CA VAL A 491 9.81 12.82 9.04
C VAL A 491 11.15 12.87 9.79
N LEU A 492 11.35 11.96 10.73
CA LEU A 492 12.62 11.86 11.47
C LEU A 492 13.65 11.00 10.76
N GLY A 493 13.19 9.95 10.07
CA GLY A 493 14.03 9.03 9.28
C GLY A 493 15.18 8.40 10.08
N ALA A 494 15.07 8.31 11.41
CA ALA A 494 16.16 7.95 12.31
C ALA A 494 15.76 6.81 13.27
N GLY A 495 16.72 5.93 13.56
CA GLY A 495 16.55 4.78 14.46
C GLY A 495 16.74 3.43 13.76
N LEU A 496 17.17 2.41 14.51
CA LEU A 496 17.38 1.03 14.03
C LEU A 496 16.11 0.37 13.48
N HIS A 497 14.96 0.97 13.77
CA HIS A 497 13.65 0.50 13.41
C HIS A 497 13.08 1.10 12.12
N SER A 498 13.74 2.07 11.47
CA SER A 498 13.20 2.72 10.27
C SER A 498 13.27 1.79 9.05
N TYR A 499 12.24 0.96 8.86
CA TYR A 499 12.14 0.02 7.73
C TYR A 499 11.20 0.51 6.62
N GLY A 500 10.51 1.64 6.84
CA GLY A 500 9.64 2.27 5.86
C GLY A 500 10.46 3.03 4.83
N PHE A 501 10.98 2.35 3.81
CA PHE A 501 11.57 3.01 2.67
C PHE A 501 10.47 3.44 1.71
N GLY A 502 10.21 4.74 1.66
CA GLY A 502 9.29 5.38 0.72
C GLY A 502 9.57 6.88 0.71
N ALA A 503 9.70 7.46 -0.48
CA ALA A 503 9.87 8.89 -0.62
C ALA A 503 8.49 9.56 -0.75
N GLY A 504 8.18 10.50 0.13
CA GLY A 504 7.02 11.40 0.01
C GLY A 504 5.77 11.01 0.80
N GLY A 505 4.75 11.86 0.69
CA GLY A 505 3.48 11.73 1.39
C GLY A 505 3.38 12.50 2.71
N VAL A 506 4.47 13.17 3.11
CA VAL A 506 4.50 14.02 4.30
C VAL A 506 3.48 15.14 4.13
N GLU A 507 3.36 15.69 2.92
CA GLU A 507 2.38 16.71 2.58
C GLU A 507 0.95 16.24 2.85
N TYR A 508 0.61 15.01 2.45
CA TYR A 508 -0.72 14.43 2.66
C TYR A 508 -1.00 14.18 4.13
N VAL A 509 -0.04 13.63 4.87
CA VAL A 509 -0.19 13.35 6.30
C VAL A 509 -0.27 14.64 7.11
N SER A 510 0.59 15.62 6.81
CA SER A 510 0.58 16.94 7.45
C SER A 510 -0.70 17.71 7.14
N ALA A 511 -1.19 17.67 5.89
CA ALA A 511 -2.48 18.27 5.53
C ALA A 511 -3.64 17.59 6.25
N PHE A 512 -3.62 16.26 6.37
CA PHE A 512 -4.62 15.51 7.13
C PHE A 512 -4.64 15.93 8.61
N VAL A 513 -3.47 15.99 9.27
CA VAL A 513 -3.36 16.41 10.67
C VAL A 513 -3.80 17.86 10.84
N ALA A 514 -3.34 18.77 9.98
CA ALA A 514 -3.71 20.18 10.03
C ALA A 514 -5.22 20.40 9.83
N ALA A 515 -5.84 19.70 8.88
CA ALA A 515 -7.28 19.77 8.63
C ALA A 515 -8.10 19.35 9.87
N HIS A 516 -7.69 18.29 10.57
CA HIS A 516 -8.39 17.84 11.78
C HIS A 516 -8.14 18.76 12.99
N ILE A 517 -6.96 19.37 13.11
CA ILE A 517 -6.72 20.42 14.11
C ILE A 517 -7.61 21.62 13.85
N LEU A 518 -7.70 22.09 12.60
CA LEU A 518 -8.57 23.19 12.21
C LEU A 518 -10.05 22.85 12.45
N TRP A 519 -10.46 21.61 12.17
CA TRP A 519 -11.80 21.11 12.46
C TRP A 519 -12.13 21.18 13.96
N VAL A 520 -11.22 20.69 14.81
CA VAL A 520 -11.35 20.77 16.27
C VAL A 520 -11.48 22.22 16.74
N VAL A 521 -10.59 23.11 16.27
CA VAL A 521 -10.61 24.53 16.63
C VAL A 521 -11.92 25.18 16.21
N TYR A 522 -12.35 24.96 14.97
CA TYR A 522 -13.62 25.49 14.46
C TYR A 522 -14.81 25.06 15.32
N VAL A 523 -14.94 23.76 15.61
CA VAL A 523 -16.05 23.25 16.44
C VAL A 523 -15.98 23.83 17.86
N ALA A 524 -14.80 23.92 18.45
CA ALA A 524 -14.61 24.50 19.78
C ALA A 524 -15.03 25.97 19.84
N THR A 525 -14.61 26.79 18.86
CA THR A 525 -14.96 28.21 18.78
C THR A 525 -16.46 28.41 18.60
N VAL A 526 -17.09 27.69 17.65
CA VAL A 526 -18.54 27.78 17.42
C VAL A 526 -19.30 27.36 18.67
N ARG A 527 -18.92 26.24 19.30
CA ARG A 527 -19.54 25.77 20.53
C ARG A 527 -19.44 26.79 21.66
N GLN A 528 -18.25 27.37 21.88
CA GLN A 528 -18.04 28.36 22.93
C GLN A 528 -18.87 29.63 22.71
N SER A 529 -18.99 30.10 21.46
CA SER A 529 -19.84 31.24 21.13
C SER A 529 -21.32 31.01 21.48
N ARG A 530 -21.84 29.80 21.20
CA ARG A 530 -23.21 29.41 21.53
C ARG A 530 -23.45 29.33 23.04
N LEU A 531 -22.49 28.80 23.79
CA LEU A 531 -22.59 28.75 25.26
C LEU A 531 -22.67 30.16 25.86
N LYS A 532 -21.78 31.06 25.42
CA LYS A 532 -21.80 32.47 25.85
C LYS A 532 -23.14 33.16 25.52
N SER A 533 -23.67 32.94 24.31
CA SER A 533 -24.97 33.53 23.92
C SER A 533 -26.15 33.02 24.75
N ARG A 534 -26.10 31.76 25.22
CA ARG A 534 -27.14 31.19 26.09
C ARG A 534 -27.04 31.74 27.50
N GLU A 535 -25.84 31.93 28.01
CA GLU A 535 -25.59 32.56 29.32
C GLU A 535 -26.08 34.02 29.32
N SER A 536 -25.80 34.78 28.25
CA SER A 536 -26.26 36.17 28.12
C SER A 536 -27.76 36.32 27.89
N SER A 537 -28.45 35.27 27.41
CA SER A 537 -29.91 35.27 27.23
C SER A 537 -30.67 34.79 28.46
N ALA A 538 -29.96 34.22 29.44
CA ALA A 538 -30.51 33.69 30.69
C ALA A 538 -30.31 34.65 31.89
N GLN A 539 -29.47 35.67 31.73
CA GLN A 539 -29.37 36.86 32.58
C GLN A 539 -30.35 37.91 32.08
#